data_AF-A0A355Q6N7-F1
#
_entry.id   AF-A0A355Q6N7-F1
#
_cell.length_a   1.000
_cell.length_b   1.000
_cell.length_c   1.000
_cell.angle_alpha   90.00
_cell.angle_beta   90.00
_cell.angle_gamma   90.00
#
_symmetry.space_group_name_H-M   'P 1'
#
loop_
_entity.id
_entity.type
_entity.pdbx_description
1 polymer ?
#
loop_
_entity_poly.entity_id
_entity_poly.type
_entity_poly.pdbx_seq_one_letter_code
_entity_poly.pdbx_strand_id
1 'polypeptide(L)'
;MELPNTEAMSIEEKIWFARAIAGMIVADGRVDDSELEFLKEAISFLEDRDQVNGIMAVVRQGKTPSLEARKIDPKQSFIILKYLAELMVVDGKMSETEITFFVYAGGLLGFTSNILTKLWKTARSMLEATKPLAKISAGKNASLVRLTSLSESRCTFRNPRAMVPNMPVYIQISKSGSEEEFYDRVEGRVTGQRQEKWDEKSVSIRVDIVQRLGDQHGILQILFPDRYEVTTVNDRLTPKKSSLTGRIVNCFACGNDAVHFWSLRARSMITKQNIFGIPKYLSPSGSMDFCDFN
;
A
#
# COMPACT_ATOMS: atom_id res chain seq x y z
N MET A 1 -10.16 12.38 6.88
CA MET A 1 -11.12 12.82 5.86
C MET A 1 -12.15 13.69 6.54
N GLU A 2 -12.39 14.89 6.04
CA GLU A 2 -13.47 15.74 6.53
C GLU A 2 -14.76 15.31 5.81
N LEU A 3 -15.76 14.84 6.56
CA LEU A 3 -17.05 14.50 5.98
C LEU A 3 -17.74 15.77 5.46
N PRO A 4 -18.40 15.73 4.29
CA PRO A 4 -19.27 16.83 3.88
C PRO A 4 -20.30 17.14 4.97
N ASN A 5 -20.76 18.38 5.05
CA ASN A 5 -21.82 18.73 6.01
C ASN A 5 -23.12 18.02 5.60
N THR A 6 -23.33 16.82 6.13
CA THR A 6 -24.49 15.97 5.81
C THR A 6 -25.76 16.52 6.42
N GLU A 7 -25.69 17.30 7.50
CA GLU A 7 -26.86 17.93 8.12
C GLU A 7 -27.49 19.01 7.23
N ALA A 8 -26.67 19.68 6.41
CA ALA A 8 -27.14 20.68 5.45
C ALA A 8 -27.64 20.08 4.12
N MET A 9 -27.57 18.76 3.93
CA MET A 9 -27.97 18.09 2.70
C MET A 9 -29.43 17.64 2.75
N SER A 10 -30.14 17.79 1.64
CA SER A 10 -31.44 17.15 1.44
C SER A 10 -31.32 15.62 1.47
N ILE A 11 -32.44 14.94 1.70
CA ILE A 11 -32.50 13.47 1.76
C ILE A 11 -31.98 12.86 0.45
N GLU A 12 -32.35 13.44 -0.69
CA GLU A 12 -31.92 12.96 -1.99
C GLU A 12 -30.43 13.19 -2.25
N GLU A 13 -29.86 14.28 -1.74
CA GLU A 13 -28.42 14.54 -1.81
C GLU A 13 -27.64 13.57 -0.92
N LYS A 14 -28.14 13.26 0.28
CA LYS A 14 -27.55 12.24 1.16
C LYS A 14 -27.53 10.87 0.48
N ILE A 15 -28.64 10.46 -0.12
CA ILE A 15 -28.73 9.21 -0.89
C ILE A 15 -27.74 9.21 -2.06
N TRP A 16 -27.69 10.32 -2.81
CA TRP A 16 -26.77 10.46 -3.93
C TRP A 16 -25.32 10.29 -3.48
N PHE A 17 -24.94 10.96 -2.39
CA PHE A 17 -23.59 10.88 -1.84
C PHE A 17 -23.26 9.48 -1.33
N ALA A 18 -24.18 8.82 -0.62
CA ALA A 18 -23.99 7.44 -0.17
C ALA A 18 -23.80 6.46 -1.35
N ARG A 19 -24.57 6.63 -2.44
CA ARG A 19 -24.38 5.86 -3.68
C ARG A 19 -23.04 6.14 -4.34
N ALA A 20 -22.55 7.39 -4.29
CA ALA A 20 -21.25 7.75 -4.83
C ALA A 20 -20.09 7.14 -4.01
N ILE A 21 -20.19 7.12 -2.68
CA ILE A 21 -19.24 6.42 -1.80
C ILE A 21 -19.21 4.92 -2.13
N ALA A 22 -20.39 4.29 -2.18
CA ALA A 22 -20.52 2.89 -2.54
C ALA A 22 -19.94 2.57 -3.92
N GLY A 23 -20.19 3.43 -4.90
CA GLY A 23 -19.64 3.29 -6.24
C GLY A 23 -18.12 3.47 -6.32
N MET A 24 -17.53 4.34 -5.49
CA MET A 24 -16.09 4.46 -5.37
C MET A 24 -15.46 3.18 -4.83
N ILE A 25 -16.03 2.61 -3.75
CA ILE A 25 -15.49 1.41 -3.09
C ILE A 25 -15.58 0.19 -3.99
N VAL A 26 -16.68 0.00 -4.73
CA VAL A 26 -16.87 -1.17 -5.61
C VAL A 26 -16.36 -0.97 -7.04
N ALA A 27 -15.70 0.15 -7.34
CA ALA A 27 -15.36 0.53 -8.71
C ALA A 27 -14.50 -0.53 -9.42
N ASP A 28 -13.62 -1.22 -8.70
CA ASP A 28 -12.76 -2.27 -9.21
C ASP A 28 -13.46 -3.64 -9.38
N GLY A 29 -14.73 -3.73 -8.97
CA GLY A 29 -15.58 -4.92 -9.06
C GLY A 29 -15.27 -5.99 -8.02
N ARG A 30 -14.40 -5.71 -7.04
CA ARG A 30 -14.13 -6.59 -5.90
C ARG A 30 -14.66 -5.92 -4.64
N VAL A 31 -15.15 -6.77 -3.75
CA VAL A 31 -15.61 -6.33 -2.44
C VAL A 31 -15.20 -7.39 -1.44
N ASP A 32 -14.36 -7.02 -0.49
CA ASP A 32 -14.06 -7.85 0.68
C ASP A 32 -14.86 -7.42 1.92
N ASP A 33 -14.78 -8.23 2.99
CA ASP A 33 -15.53 -7.98 4.22
C ASP A 33 -15.11 -6.65 4.90
N SER A 34 -13.85 -6.23 4.74
CA SER A 34 -13.35 -4.98 5.31
C SER A 34 -13.87 -3.76 4.54
N GLU A 35 -14.00 -3.86 3.22
CA GLU A 35 -14.61 -2.83 2.37
C GLU A 35 -16.11 -2.68 2.66
N LEU A 36 -16.82 -3.78 2.94
CA LEU A 36 -18.22 -3.74 3.37
C LEU A 36 -18.40 -3.08 4.74
N GLU A 37 -17.51 -3.36 5.69
CA GLU A 37 -17.54 -2.76 7.02
C GLU A 37 -17.29 -1.25 6.94
N PHE A 38 -16.24 -0.85 6.20
CA PHE A 38 -15.95 0.55 5.93
C PHE A 38 -17.11 1.26 5.22
N LEU A 39 -17.70 0.65 4.19
CA LEU A 39 -18.85 1.23 3.49
C LEU A 39 -20.02 1.47 4.44
N LYS A 40 -20.35 0.48 5.28
CA LYS A 40 -21.46 0.57 6.23
C LYS A 40 -21.25 1.71 7.22
N GLU A 41 -20.01 1.92 7.69
CA GLU A 41 -19.65 3.05 8.54
C GLU A 41 -19.77 4.38 7.77
N ALA A 42 -19.23 4.44 6.55
CA ALA A 42 -19.21 5.64 5.73
C ALA A 42 -20.59 6.14 5.32
N ILE A 43 -21.60 5.26 5.17
CA ILE A 43 -22.99 5.63 4.84
C ILE A 43 -23.92 5.67 6.07
N SER A 44 -23.38 5.56 7.28
CA SER A 44 -24.16 5.55 8.53
C SER A 44 -24.92 6.85 8.80
N PHE A 45 -24.60 7.93 8.08
CA PHE A 45 -25.34 9.19 8.12
C PHE A 45 -26.73 9.11 7.46
N LEU A 46 -27.05 8.01 6.75
CA LEU A 46 -28.41 7.74 6.29
C LEU A 46 -29.26 7.19 7.45
N GLU A 47 -30.35 7.88 7.76
CA GLU A 47 -31.29 7.48 8.81
C GLU A 47 -32.14 6.25 8.41
N ASP A 48 -32.42 6.12 7.11
CA ASP A 48 -33.25 5.05 6.56
C ASP A 48 -32.43 3.76 6.33
N ARG A 49 -32.73 2.74 7.12
CA ARG A 49 -32.08 1.43 7.04
C ARG A 49 -32.36 0.69 5.73
N ASP A 50 -33.51 0.91 5.09
CA ASP A 50 -33.85 0.26 3.83
C ASP A 50 -32.99 0.81 2.69
N GLN A 51 -32.68 2.10 2.72
CA GLN A 51 -31.74 2.72 1.77
C GLN A 51 -30.32 2.17 1.94
N VAL A 52 -29.84 2.07 3.18
CA VAL A 52 -28.54 1.46 3.49
C VAL A 52 -28.50 0.01 2.98
N ASN A 53 -29.52 -0.78 3.29
CA ASN A 53 -29.60 -2.17 2.85
C ASN A 53 -29.65 -2.30 1.32
N GLY A 54 -30.36 -1.40 0.63
CA GLY A 54 -30.42 -1.35 -0.83
C GLY A 54 -29.06 -1.07 -1.46
N ILE A 55 -28.31 -0.09 -0.93
CA ILE A 55 -26.95 0.22 -1.40
C ILE A 55 -26.02 -0.98 -1.17
N MET A 56 -26.06 -1.57 0.03
CA MET A 56 -25.25 -2.75 0.36
C MET A 56 -25.58 -3.96 -0.53
N ALA A 57 -26.84 -4.15 -0.91
CA ALA A 57 -27.26 -5.24 -1.79
C ALA A 57 -26.68 -5.09 -3.22
N VAL A 58 -26.60 -3.87 -3.74
CA VAL A 58 -26.00 -3.59 -5.06
C VAL A 58 -24.48 -3.82 -5.02
N VAL A 59 -23.81 -3.32 -3.98
CA VAL A 59 -22.36 -3.46 -3.80
C VAL A 59 -21.96 -4.93 -3.66
N ARG A 60 -22.71 -5.75 -2.91
CA ARG A 60 -22.46 -7.20 -2.81
C ARG A 60 -22.52 -7.94 -4.13
N GLN A 61 -23.15 -7.38 -5.16
CA GLN A 61 -23.14 -7.96 -6.51
C GLN A 61 -21.92 -7.53 -7.35
N GLY A 62 -20.97 -6.78 -6.78
CA GLY A 62 -19.82 -6.21 -7.48
C GLY A 62 -20.21 -5.14 -8.51
N LYS A 63 -21.38 -4.49 -8.33
CA LYS A 63 -21.90 -3.49 -9.26
C LYS A 63 -21.83 -2.11 -8.66
N THR A 64 -21.43 -1.14 -9.48
CA THR A 64 -21.49 0.28 -9.11
C THR A 64 -22.94 0.76 -9.11
N PRO A 65 -23.40 1.46 -8.06
CA PRO A 65 -24.71 2.10 -8.06
C PRO A 65 -24.82 3.13 -9.19
N SER A 66 -25.99 3.19 -9.84
CA SER A 66 -26.27 4.24 -10.82
C SER A 66 -26.43 5.59 -10.12
N LEU A 67 -25.78 6.62 -10.67
CA LEU A 67 -25.91 8.00 -10.23
C LEU A 67 -26.69 8.82 -11.27
N GLU A 68 -27.49 9.76 -10.80
CA GLU A 68 -28.22 10.70 -11.63
C GLU A 68 -27.55 12.08 -11.59
N ALA A 69 -27.68 12.86 -12.66
CA ALA A 69 -27.19 14.24 -12.65
C ALA A 69 -27.98 15.06 -11.63
N ARG A 70 -27.28 15.79 -10.76
CA ARG A 70 -27.92 16.55 -9.69
C ARG A 70 -27.24 17.91 -9.53
N LYS A 71 -28.07 18.95 -9.42
CA LYS A 71 -27.62 20.30 -9.06
C LYS A 71 -27.58 20.41 -7.54
N ILE A 72 -26.42 20.11 -6.98
CA ILE A 72 -26.10 20.37 -5.58
C ILE A 72 -25.45 21.76 -5.50
N ASP A 73 -25.54 22.42 -4.35
CA ASP A 73 -24.80 23.67 -4.10
C ASP A 73 -23.31 23.51 -4.51
N PRO A 74 -22.69 24.48 -5.21
CA PRO A 74 -21.33 24.34 -5.71
C PRO A 74 -20.28 24.09 -4.62
N LYS A 75 -20.43 24.69 -3.44
CA LYS A 75 -19.49 24.48 -2.32
C LYS A 75 -19.63 23.06 -1.80
N GLN A 76 -20.86 22.59 -1.61
CA GLN A 76 -21.12 21.22 -1.17
C GLN A 76 -20.66 20.19 -2.22
N SER A 77 -20.92 20.45 -3.50
CA SER A 77 -20.47 19.61 -4.62
C SER A 77 -18.95 19.44 -4.63
N PHE A 78 -18.22 20.53 -4.35
CA PHE A 78 -16.76 20.50 -4.30
C PHE A 78 -16.25 19.72 -3.07
N ILE A 79 -16.89 19.85 -1.91
CA ILE A 79 -16.55 19.07 -0.71
C ILE A 79 -16.80 17.58 -0.94
N ILE A 80 -17.94 17.21 -1.53
CA ILE A 80 -18.23 15.83 -1.94
C ILE A 80 -17.14 15.31 -2.89
N LEU A 81 -16.80 16.09 -3.92
CA LEU A 81 -15.78 15.68 -4.88
C LEU A 81 -14.41 15.51 -4.24
N LYS A 82 -14.02 16.39 -3.30
CA LYS A 82 -12.78 16.27 -2.53
C LYS A 82 -12.79 14.98 -1.69
N TYR A 83 -13.90 14.68 -1.03
CA TYR A 83 -14.06 13.45 -0.26
C TYR A 83 -13.91 12.20 -1.13
N LEU A 84 -14.53 12.15 -2.31
CA LEU A 84 -14.37 11.03 -3.25
C LEU A 84 -12.92 10.89 -3.75
N ALA A 85 -12.20 12.00 -3.94
CA ALA A 85 -10.79 11.98 -4.31
C ALA A 85 -9.88 11.47 -3.18
N GLU A 86 -10.23 11.75 -1.91
CA GLU A 86 -9.54 11.18 -0.75
C GLU A 86 -9.81 9.68 -0.63
N LEU A 87 -11.04 9.22 -0.88
CA LEU A 87 -11.38 7.79 -0.89
C LEU A 87 -10.55 6.98 -1.90
N MET A 88 -10.30 7.53 -3.10
CA MET A 88 -9.51 6.89 -4.17
C MET A 88 -8.08 6.48 -3.79
N VAL A 89 -7.56 6.94 -2.65
CA VAL A 89 -6.16 6.69 -2.25
C VAL A 89 -6.04 5.98 -0.90
N VAL A 90 -7.17 5.67 -0.25
CA VAL A 90 -7.21 5.08 1.09
C VAL A 90 -6.58 3.70 1.13
N ASP A 91 -6.83 2.86 0.13
CA ASP A 91 -6.27 1.50 0.01
C ASP A 91 -4.77 1.50 -0.38
N GLY A 92 -4.19 2.69 -0.57
CA GLY A 92 -2.81 2.87 -0.97
C GLY A 92 -2.56 2.54 -2.45
N LYS A 93 -3.58 2.33 -3.25
CA LYS A 93 -3.51 2.13 -4.70
C LYS A 93 -4.49 3.10 -5.35
N MET A 94 -4.43 3.16 -6.68
CA MET A 94 -5.38 3.95 -7.47
C MET A 94 -5.53 3.24 -8.80
N SER A 95 -6.66 2.61 -9.01
CA SER A 95 -6.99 1.84 -10.19
C SER A 95 -7.57 2.72 -11.32
N GLU A 96 -7.51 2.21 -12.55
CA GLU A 96 -8.12 2.89 -13.70
C GLU A 96 -9.65 2.96 -13.58
N THR A 97 -10.27 1.98 -12.93
CA THR A 97 -11.72 1.90 -12.70
C THR A 97 -12.18 2.93 -11.68
N GLU A 98 -11.43 3.15 -10.60
CA GLU A 98 -11.72 4.20 -9.63
C GLU A 98 -11.62 5.59 -10.24
N ILE A 99 -10.58 5.86 -11.04
CA ILE A 99 -10.46 7.14 -11.77
C ILE A 99 -11.64 7.32 -12.72
N THR A 100 -12.04 6.25 -13.42
CA THR A 100 -13.18 6.29 -14.33
C THR A 100 -14.47 6.63 -13.59
N PHE A 101 -14.71 6.00 -12.45
CA PHE A 101 -15.90 6.28 -11.64
C PHE A 101 -15.86 7.69 -11.04
N PHE A 102 -14.71 8.14 -10.54
CA PHE A 102 -14.52 9.51 -10.03
C PHE A 102 -14.84 10.57 -11.08
N VAL A 103 -14.32 10.40 -12.31
CA VAL A 103 -14.59 11.32 -13.42
C VAL A 103 -16.07 11.28 -13.80
N TYR A 104 -16.71 10.11 -13.80
CA TYR A 104 -18.14 9.96 -14.04
C TYR A 104 -18.99 10.69 -12.98
N ALA A 105 -18.74 10.43 -11.69
CA ALA A 105 -19.48 11.04 -10.59
C ALA A 105 -19.30 12.57 -10.55
N GLY A 106 -18.06 13.05 -10.75
CA GLY A 106 -17.77 14.48 -10.81
C GLY A 106 -18.40 15.17 -12.02
N GLY A 107 -18.51 14.50 -13.16
CA GLY A 107 -19.24 14.99 -14.33
C GLY A 107 -20.73 15.20 -14.05
N LEU A 108 -21.36 14.30 -13.28
CA LEU A 108 -22.77 14.42 -12.89
C LEU A 108 -23.04 15.56 -11.90
N LEU A 109 -22.02 16.00 -11.15
CA LEU A 109 -22.05 17.21 -10.31
C LEU A 109 -21.77 18.49 -11.11
N GLY A 110 -21.52 18.39 -12.42
CA GLY A 110 -21.30 19.54 -13.31
C GLY A 110 -19.85 20.03 -13.39
N PHE A 111 -18.87 19.27 -12.88
CA PHE A 111 -17.45 19.63 -13.00
C PHE A 111 -16.89 19.32 -14.38
N THR A 112 -15.99 20.17 -14.86
CA THR A 112 -15.30 19.98 -16.13
C THR A 112 -14.20 18.92 -16.04
N SER A 113 -13.89 18.27 -17.15
CA SER A 113 -12.81 17.28 -17.25
C SER A 113 -11.45 17.82 -16.79
N ASN A 114 -11.18 19.12 -16.98
CA ASN A 114 -9.94 19.75 -16.54
C ASN A 114 -9.84 19.79 -15.00
N ILE A 115 -10.91 20.17 -14.30
CA ILE A 115 -10.94 20.19 -12.83
C ILE A 115 -10.78 18.77 -12.29
N LEU A 116 -11.54 17.82 -12.84
CA LEU A 116 -11.48 16.41 -12.45
C LEU A 116 -10.08 15.84 -12.68
N THR A 117 -9.45 16.16 -13.81
CA THR A 117 -8.09 15.71 -14.14
C THR A 117 -7.07 16.26 -13.16
N LYS A 118 -7.17 17.54 -12.79
CA LYS A 118 -6.28 18.13 -11.79
C LYS A 118 -6.46 17.45 -10.44
N LEU A 119 -7.70 17.22 -10.00
CA LEU A 119 -8.00 16.63 -8.69
C LEU A 119 -7.48 15.20 -8.54
N TRP A 120 -7.78 14.30 -9.48
CA TRP A 120 -7.28 12.92 -9.35
C TRP A 120 -5.75 12.86 -9.47
N LYS A 121 -5.13 13.73 -10.28
CA LYS A 121 -3.65 13.83 -10.35
C LYS A 121 -3.04 14.31 -9.03
N THR A 122 -3.67 15.29 -8.38
CA THR A 122 -3.26 15.75 -7.04
C THR A 122 -3.38 14.63 -6.02
N ALA A 123 -4.53 13.94 -5.96
CA ALA A 123 -4.73 12.80 -5.07
C ALA A 123 -3.67 11.71 -5.30
N ARG A 124 -3.40 11.37 -6.57
CA ARG A 124 -2.33 10.43 -6.94
C ARG A 124 -0.96 10.89 -6.46
N SER A 125 -0.62 12.17 -6.65
CA SER A 125 0.66 12.72 -6.22
C SER A 125 0.82 12.64 -4.69
N MET A 126 -0.26 12.85 -3.93
CA MET A 126 -0.25 12.70 -2.47
C MET A 126 -0.01 11.24 -2.07
N LEU A 127 -0.68 10.29 -2.73
CA LEU A 127 -0.45 8.87 -2.54
C LEU A 127 1.01 8.48 -2.85
N GLU A 128 1.51 8.88 -4.02
CA GLU A 128 2.88 8.56 -4.47
C GLU A 128 3.95 9.15 -3.55
N ALA A 129 3.69 10.30 -2.90
CA ALA A 129 4.62 10.88 -1.92
C ALA A 129 4.85 9.99 -0.70
N THR A 130 3.87 9.17 -0.31
CA THR A 130 4.00 8.19 0.79
C THR A 130 4.79 6.95 0.40
N LYS A 131 5.01 6.72 -0.89
CA LYS A 131 5.66 5.51 -1.39
C LYS A 131 7.18 5.57 -1.26
N PRO A 132 7.87 4.42 -1.20
CA PRO A 132 9.32 4.39 -1.15
C PRO A 132 9.97 5.12 -2.33
N LEU A 133 10.92 5.99 -2.03
CA LEU A 133 11.77 6.60 -3.05
C LEU A 133 12.88 5.64 -3.43
N ALA A 134 13.12 5.48 -4.72
CA ALA A 134 14.19 4.67 -5.26
C ALA A 134 14.91 5.37 -6.40
N LYS A 135 16.20 5.12 -6.53
CA LYS A 135 16.99 5.43 -7.71
C LYS A 135 17.05 4.20 -8.60
N ILE A 136 16.56 4.34 -9.83
CA ILE A 136 16.63 3.30 -10.86
C ILE A 136 17.73 3.67 -11.84
N SER A 137 18.71 2.79 -12.03
CA SER A 137 19.81 2.98 -12.97
C SER A 137 19.76 1.93 -14.07
N ALA A 138 19.71 2.36 -15.33
CA ALA A 138 19.69 1.51 -16.53
C ALA A 138 20.79 1.99 -17.50
N GLY A 139 21.89 1.23 -17.58
CA GLY A 139 23.08 1.65 -18.32
C GLY A 139 23.68 2.94 -17.74
N LYS A 140 23.76 4.00 -18.56
CA LYS A 140 24.26 5.33 -18.14
C LYS A 140 23.17 6.24 -17.58
N ASN A 141 21.91 5.85 -17.70
CA ASN A 141 20.78 6.66 -17.25
C ASN A 141 20.42 6.28 -15.82
N ALA A 142 20.18 7.28 -14.98
CA ALA A 142 19.61 7.11 -13.66
C ALA A 142 18.44 8.07 -13.46
N SER A 143 17.40 7.60 -12.81
CA SER A 143 16.20 8.40 -12.51
C SER A 143 15.70 8.09 -11.10
N LEU A 144 15.27 9.13 -10.39
CA LEU A 144 14.58 8.99 -9.11
C LEU A 144 13.09 8.75 -9.39
N VAL A 145 12.55 7.73 -8.72
CA VAL A 145 11.15 7.32 -8.88
C VAL A 145 10.56 6.89 -7.54
N ARG A 146 9.25 7.04 -7.40
CA ARG A 146 8.49 6.43 -6.31
C ARG A 146 8.01 5.04 -6.74
N LEU A 147 8.26 4.02 -5.91
CA LEU A 147 7.85 2.66 -6.20
C LEU A 147 6.34 2.51 -5.93
N THR A 148 5.56 2.26 -6.99
CA THR A 148 4.10 2.07 -6.87
C THR A 148 3.75 0.75 -6.20
N SER A 149 4.60 -0.27 -6.36
CA SER A 149 4.55 -1.50 -5.56
C SER A 149 5.96 -2.03 -5.30
N LEU A 150 6.12 -2.73 -4.18
CA LEU A 150 7.36 -3.37 -3.78
C LEU A 150 7.03 -4.70 -3.11
N SER A 151 7.82 -5.72 -3.43
CA SER A 151 7.81 -7.06 -2.85
C SER A 151 9.24 -7.61 -2.88
N GLU A 152 9.46 -8.78 -2.28
CA GLU A 152 10.79 -9.40 -2.25
C GLU A 152 11.35 -9.75 -3.63
N SER A 153 10.47 -10.02 -4.61
CA SER A 153 10.88 -10.48 -5.95
C SER A 153 10.57 -9.49 -7.06
N ARG A 154 9.88 -8.37 -6.77
CA ARG A 154 9.38 -7.46 -7.80
C ARG A 154 9.12 -6.07 -7.25
N CYS A 155 9.36 -5.07 -8.08
CA CYS A 155 8.84 -3.72 -7.88
C CYS A 155 8.18 -3.19 -9.16
N THR A 156 7.35 -2.17 -8.99
CA THR A 156 6.79 -1.39 -10.09
C THR A 156 6.98 0.10 -9.83
N PHE A 157 7.15 0.87 -10.89
CA PHE A 157 7.25 2.33 -10.82
C PHE A 157 6.76 2.95 -12.13
N ARG A 158 6.51 4.25 -12.11
CA ARG A 158 6.13 4.99 -13.31
C ARG A 158 7.36 5.66 -13.91
N ASN A 159 7.46 5.61 -15.24
CA ASN A 159 8.53 6.24 -15.99
C ASN A 159 7.95 7.04 -17.16
N PRO A 160 8.46 8.24 -17.49
CA PRO A 160 7.98 9.00 -18.65
C PRO A 160 8.21 8.30 -19.99
N ARG A 161 9.10 7.31 -20.04
CA ARG A 161 9.44 6.56 -21.24
C ARG A 161 9.39 5.06 -20.98
N ALA A 162 8.98 4.31 -22.00
CA ALA A 162 9.10 2.86 -22.01
C ALA A 162 10.56 2.44 -21.79
N MET A 163 10.75 1.25 -21.20
CA MET A 163 12.07 0.66 -21.01
C MET A 163 12.22 -0.56 -21.90
N VAL A 164 13.45 -0.87 -22.31
CA VAL A 164 13.71 -2.04 -23.14
C VAL A 164 13.40 -3.30 -22.33
N PRO A 165 12.58 -4.24 -22.86
CA PRO A 165 12.31 -5.50 -22.18
C PRO A 165 13.60 -6.28 -21.88
N ASN A 166 13.63 -6.95 -20.73
CA ASN A 166 14.76 -7.73 -20.22
C ASN A 166 16.06 -6.94 -19.98
N MET A 167 16.01 -5.60 -20.05
CA MET A 167 17.14 -4.73 -19.72
C MET A 167 17.50 -4.87 -18.23
N PRO A 168 18.80 -5.05 -17.89
CA PRO A 168 19.25 -5.04 -16.52
C PRO A 168 19.12 -3.63 -15.94
N VAL A 169 18.63 -3.56 -14.71
CA VAL A 169 18.47 -2.31 -13.96
C VAL A 169 18.99 -2.50 -12.54
N TYR A 170 19.51 -1.43 -11.97
CA TYR A 170 19.90 -1.37 -10.57
C TYR A 170 18.91 -0.51 -9.79
N ILE A 171 18.42 -1.04 -8.69
CA ILE A 171 17.45 -0.40 -7.79
C ILE A 171 18.19 -0.04 -6.51
N GLN A 172 18.12 1.21 -6.08
CA GLN A 172 18.64 1.65 -4.79
C GLN A 172 17.52 2.34 -4.02
N ILE A 173 17.21 1.82 -2.83
CA ILE A 173 16.16 2.36 -1.96
C ILE A 173 16.72 3.53 -1.14
N SER A 174 15.95 4.61 -0.99
CA SER A 174 16.31 5.73 -0.12
C SER A 174 16.17 5.36 1.37
N LYS A 175 17.13 5.77 2.21
CA LYS A 175 17.12 5.46 3.66
C LYS A 175 16.08 6.25 4.46
N SER A 176 15.92 7.52 4.13
CA SER A 176 15.07 8.48 4.85
C SER A 176 14.00 9.11 3.95
N GLY A 177 13.83 8.58 2.74
CA GLY A 177 13.02 9.23 1.70
C GLY A 177 13.69 10.47 1.08
N SER A 178 14.94 10.77 1.46
CA SER A 178 15.77 11.82 0.87
C SER A 178 16.43 11.37 -0.44
N GLU A 179 16.85 12.33 -1.26
CA GLU A 179 17.56 12.08 -2.52
C GLU A 179 19.08 11.91 -2.33
N GLU A 180 19.56 11.86 -1.09
CA GLU A 180 20.99 11.90 -0.76
C GLU A 180 21.52 10.54 -0.30
N GLU A 181 20.75 9.83 0.53
CA GLU A 181 21.19 8.58 1.14
C GLU A 181 20.42 7.38 0.63
N PHE A 182 21.16 6.42 0.06
CA PHE A 182 20.60 5.18 -0.47
C PHE A 182 21.24 3.96 0.17
N TYR A 183 20.47 2.89 0.23
CA TYR A 183 20.93 1.53 0.47
C TYR A 183 21.73 0.99 -0.72
N ASP A 184 22.35 -0.17 -0.51
CA ASP A 184 23.11 -0.87 -1.55
C ASP A 184 22.21 -1.27 -2.72
N ARG A 185 22.81 -1.31 -3.90
CA ARG A 185 22.08 -1.59 -5.15
C ARG A 185 21.59 -3.02 -5.23
N VAL A 186 20.42 -3.16 -5.84
CA VAL A 186 19.78 -4.43 -6.15
C VAL A 186 19.63 -4.59 -7.65
N GLU A 187 20.13 -5.70 -8.18
CA GLU A 187 19.93 -6.06 -9.59
C GLU A 187 18.51 -6.57 -9.84
N GLY A 188 17.90 -6.02 -10.90
CA GLY A 188 16.61 -6.46 -11.43
C GLY A 188 16.59 -6.45 -12.95
N ARG A 189 15.50 -6.98 -13.52
CA ARG A 189 15.25 -7.00 -14.97
C ARG A 189 13.86 -6.48 -15.29
N VAL A 190 13.76 -5.67 -16.34
CA VAL A 190 12.47 -5.19 -16.85
C VAL A 190 11.68 -6.39 -17.41
N THR A 191 10.57 -6.75 -16.77
CA THR A 191 9.74 -7.92 -17.15
C THR A 191 8.43 -7.54 -17.81
N GLY A 192 8.01 -6.28 -17.68
CA GLY A 192 6.79 -5.81 -18.32
C GLY A 192 6.66 -4.31 -18.29
N GLN A 193 5.79 -3.80 -19.15
CA GLN A 193 5.41 -2.40 -19.17
C GLN A 193 3.97 -2.26 -19.65
N ARG A 194 3.26 -1.25 -19.12
CA ARG A 194 1.88 -0.95 -19.48
C ARG A 194 1.67 0.54 -19.54
N GLN A 195 1.11 1.02 -20.65
CA GLN A 195 0.63 2.40 -20.76
C GLN A 195 -0.62 2.56 -19.89
N GLU A 196 -0.64 3.59 -19.05
CA GLU A 196 -1.84 3.92 -18.27
C GLU A 196 -2.86 4.65 -19.14
N LYS A 197 -4.12 4.23 -19.09
CA LYS A 197 -5.20 4.82 -19.90
C LYS A 197 -5.45 6.30 -19.61
N TRP A 198 -5.34 6.69 -18.34
CA TRP A 198 -5.62 8.06 -17.87
C TRP A 198 -4.37 8.95 -17.81
N ASP A 199 -3.17 8.39 -18.01
CA ASP A 199 -1.93 9.17 -18.03
C ASP A 199 -1.02 8.75 -19.20
N GLU A 200 -1.30 9.32 -20.36
CA GLU A 200 -0.55 9.10 -21.61
C GLU A 200 0.94 9.46 -21.50
N LYS A 201 1.33 10.28 -20.51
CA LYS A 201 2.72 10.73 -20.32
C LYS A 201 3.56 9.78 -19.46
N SER A 202 2.98 8.70 -18.95
CA SER A 202 3.69 7.76 -18.08
C SER A 202 3.42 6.31 -18.44
N VAL A 203 4.48 5.50 -18.42
CA VAL A 203 4.41 4.06 -18.57
C VAL A 203 4.69 3.43 -17.21
N SER A 204 3.82 2.51 -16.78
CA SER A 204 4.08 1.67 -15.62
C SER A 204 5.09 0.58 -16.01
N ILE A 205 6.24 0.57 -15.35
CA ILE A 205 7.33 -0.38 -15.56
C ILE A 205 7.31 -1.41 -14.44
N ARG A 206 7.46 -2.68 -14.82
CA ARG A 206 7.62 -3.81 -13.91
C ARG A 206 9.03 -4.35 -13.98
N VAL A 207 9.65 -4.50 -12.82
CA VAL A 207 11.00 -5.04 -12.67
C VAL A 207 10.96 -6.21 -11.70
N ASP A 208 11.46 -7.37 -12.13
CA ASP A 208 11.66 -8.51 -11.26
C ASP A 208 13.09 -8.46 -10.70
N ILE A 209 13.22 -8.67 -9.39
CA ILE A 209 14.49 -8.66 -8.67
C ILE A 209 15.16 -10.01 -8.90
N VAL A 210 16.40 -10.00 -9.40
CA VAL A 210 17.12 -11.22 -9.80
C VAL A 210 18.21 -11.63 -8.81
N GLN A 211 18.44 -10.83 -7.78
CA GLN A 211 19.41 -11.12 -6.73
C GLN A 211 18.73 -11.46 -5.40
N ARG A 212 19.46 -12.18 -4.53
CA ARG A 212 19.00 -12.43 -3.16
C ARG A 212 19.02 -11.13 -2.36
N LEU A 213 17.92 -10.86 -1.66
CA LEU A 213 17.81 -9.72 -0.76
C LEU A 213 18.54 -9.94 0.56
N GLY A 214 18.94 -8.83 1.18
CA GLY A 214 19.72 -8.75 2.40
C GLY A 214 19.51 -7.37 3.01
N ASP A 215 19.85 -7.21 4.29
CA ASP A 215 19.55 -6.00 5.05
C ASP A 215 20.19 -4.74 4.46
N GLN A 216 21.37 -4.87 3.83
CA GLN A 216 22.05 -3.76 3.18
C GLN A 216 21.26 -3.11 2.04
N HIS A 217 20.26 -3.80 1.49
CA HIS A 217 19.45 -3.34 0.36
C HIS A 217 18.22 -2.51 0.76
N GLY A 218 17.85 -2.45 2.05
CA GLY A 218 16.73 -1.63 2.53
C GLY A 218 15.32 -2.14 2.21
N ILE A 219 15.18 -3.10 1.28
CA ILE A 219 13.87 -3.59 0.82
C ILE A 219 13.13 -4.33 1.94
N LEU A 220 13.83 -5.16 2.71
CA LEU A 220 13.22 -5.95 3.77
C LEU A 220 12.73 -5.07 4.93
N GLN A 221 13.42 -3.97 5.21
CA GLN A 221 13.04 -2.97 6.21
C GLN A 221 11.73 -2.28 5.84
N ILE A 222 11.51 -2.01 4.55
CA ILE A 222 10.26 -1.42 4.07
C ILE A 222 9.11 -2.44 4.11
N LEU A 223 9.38 -3.68 3.73
CA LEU A 223 8.34 -4.72 3.66
C LEU A 223 7.93 -5.25 5.03
N PHE A 224 8.87 -5.25 5.98
CA PHE A 224 8.68 -5.84 7.30
C PHE A 224 9.14 -4.90 8.41
N PRO A 225 8.59 -3.67 8.51
CA PRO A 225 9.06 -2.66 9.47
C PRO A 225 9.12 -3.22 10.90
N ASP A 226 8.12 -3.98 11.33
CA ASP A 226 8.06 -4.64 12.65
C ASP A 226 9.26 -5.56 12.98
N ARG A 227 9.93 -6.11 11.96
CA ARG A 227 11.11 -6.98 12.15
C ARG A 227 12.40 -6.17 12.32
N TYR A 228 12.38 -4.92 11.89
CA TYR A 228 13.51 -4.00 11.85
C TYR A 228 13.34 -2.79 12.78
N GLU A 229 12.18 -2.63 13.43
CA GLU A 229 11.99 -1.72 14.56
C GLU A 229 12.90 -2.15 15.71
N VAL A 230 14.07 -1.54 15.77
CA VAL A 230 14.99 -1.73 16.88
C VAL A 230 14.60 -0.78 18.00
N THR A 231 13.98 -1.30 19.06
CA THR A 231 13.98 -0.61 20.35
C THR A 231 15.38 -0.75 20.94
N THR A 232 16.29 0.16 20.62
CA THR A 232 17.60 0.22 21.26
C THR A 232 17.46 0.87 22.63
N VAL A 233 17.59 0.09 23.70
CA VAL A 233 18.01 0.58 25.02
C VAL A 233 19.34 -0.10 25.34
N ASN A 234 20.44 0.66 25.34
CA ASN A 234 21.79 0.22 25.73
C ASN A 234 22.34 -1.00 24.94
N ASP A 235 22.45 -0.92 23.61
CA ASP A 235 23.12 -1.93 22.75
C ASP A 235 22.62 -3.39 22.89
N ARG A 236 21.42 -3.57 23.43
CA ARG A 236 20.74 -4.87 23.50
C ARG A 236 19.49 -4.81 22.64
N LEU A 237 19.42 -5.68 21.63
CA LEU A 237 18.20 -5.90 20.87
C LEU A 237 17.14 -6.49 21.82
N THR A 238 16.05 -5.77 22.06
CA THR A 238 14.90 -6.29 22.82
C THR A 238 13.98 -7.08 21.89
N PRO A 239 13.92 -8.41 22.01
CA PRO A 239 13.03 -9.20 21.16
C PRO A 239 11.58 -9.03 21.60
N LYS A 240 10.66 -9.07 20.63
CA LYS A 240 9.21 -9.07 20.88
C LYS A 240 8.76 -10.30 21.67
N LYS A 241 9.43 -11.44 21.50
CA LYS A 241 9.18 -12.68 22.25
C LYS A 241 10.14 -12.79 23.42
N SER A 242 9.60 -13.05 24.60
CA SER A 242 10.36 -13.28 25.83
C SER A 242 11.31 -14.49 25.76
N SER A 243 11.05 -15.43 24.84
CA SER A 243 11.88 -16.62 24.62
C SER A 243 13.15 -16.37 23.78
N LEU A 244 13.34 -15.18 23.21
CA LEU A 244 14.51 -14.85 22.40
C LEU A 244 15.51 -13.96 23.15
N THR A 245 16.73 -13.94 22.66
CA THR A 245 17.74 -12.90 22.92
C THR A 245 18.29 -12.43 21.59
N GLY A 246 18.45 -11.12 21.44
CA GLY A 246 19.08 -10.54 20.27
C GLY A 246 20.41 -9.89 20.61
N ARG A 247 21.36 -9.97 19.69
CA ARG A 247 22.62 -9.22 19.71
C ARG A 247 22.97 -8.76 18.30
N ILE A 248 23.74 -7.69 18.21
CA ILE A 248 24.34 -7.26 16.96
C ILE A 248 25.69 -7.98 16.81
N VAL A 249 25.93 -8.59 15.65
CA VAL A 249 27.18 -9.28 15.33
C VAL A 249 27.77 -8.75 14.03
N ASN A 250 29.09 -8.88 13.89
CA ASN A 250 29.77 -8.63 12.64
C ASN A 250 29.68 -9.88 11.74
N CYS A 251 29.24 -9.70 10.49
CA CYS A 251 29.24 -10.75 9.48
C CYS A 251 30.64 -10.94 8.90
N PHE A 252 31.29 -12.04 9.27
CA PHE A 252 32.61 -12.40 8.74
C PHE A 252 32.66 -12.58 7.21
N ALA A 253 31.54 -12.91 6.56
CA ALA A 253 31.51 -13.17 5.12
C ALA A 253 31.42 -11.89 4.25
N CYS A 254 30.76 -10.84 4.74
CA CYS A 254 30.57 -9.60 3.98
C CYS A 254 31.06 -8.33 4.70
N GLY A 255 31.59 -8.44 5.92
CA GLY A 255 32.10 -7.32 6.71
C GLY A 255 31.02 -6.37 7.24
N ASN A 256 29.75 -6.80 7.28
CA ASN A 256 28.67 -5.98 7.84
C ASN A 256 28.74 -6.02 9.38
N ASP A 257 29.04 -4.88 10.01
CA ASP A 257 29.17 -4.75 11.46
C ASP A 257 27.82 -4.73 12.22
N ALA A 258 26.70 -4.66 11.50
CA ALA A 258 25.37 -4.45 12.07
C ALA A 258 24.38 -5.58 11.74
N VAL A 259 24.76 -6.85 11.89
CA VAL A 259 23.85 -7.98 11.67
C VAL A 259 23.07 -8.32 12.93
N HIS A 260 21.74 -8.28 12.85
CA HIS A 260 20.88 -8.73 13.93
C HIS A 260 20.91 -10.26 14.04
N PHE A 261 21.48 -10.76 15.13
CA PHE A 261 21.52 -12.18 15.44
C PHE A 261 20.58 -12.48 16.59
N TRP A 262 19.58 -13.31 16.30
CA TRP A 262 18.63 -13.82 17.28
C TRP A 262 19.03 -15.22 17.72
N SER A 263 18.90 -15.51 19.00
CA SER A 263 19.07 -16.85 19.55
C SER A 263 17.94 -17.18 20.51
N LEU A 264 17.52 -18.44 20.52
CA LEU A 264 16.59 -18.94 21.52
C LEU A 264 17.25 -18.94 22.92
N ARG A 265 16.54 -18.44 23.93
CA ARG A 265 16.99 -18.55 25.34
C ARG A 265 17.08 -20.01 25.74
N ALA A 266 18.14 -20.36 26.48
CA ALA A 266 18.32 -21.71 26.98
C ALA A 266 17.10 -22.15 27.81
N ARG A 267 16.58 -23.36 27.53
CA ARG A 267 15.43 -23.98 28.20
C ARG A 267 14.10 -23.21 28.07
N SER A 268 13.98 -22.29 27.11
CA SER A 268 12.73 -21.56 26.85
C SER A 268 11.68 -22.37 26.11
N MET A 269 12.06 -23.45 25.42
CA MET A 269 11.15 -24.32 24.67
C MET A 269 11.30 -25.78 25.12
N ILE A 270 10.17 -26.48 25.17
CA ILE A 270 10.12 -27.93 25.30
C ILE A 270 10.37 -28.51 23.90
N THR A 271 11.40 -29.34 23.78
CA THR A 271 11.79 -29.96 22.51
C THR A 271 11.62 -31.47 22.53
N LYS A 272 11.28 -32.04 21.37
CA LYS A 272 11.32 -33.48 21.13
C LYS A 272 12.13 -33.72 19.87
N GLN A 273 13.06 -34.67 19.92
CA GLN A 273 13.82 -35.00 18.72
C GLN A 273 12.93 -35.69 17.68
N ASN A 274 13.07 -35.29 16.42
CA ASN A 274 12.50 -36.03 15.31
C ASN A 274 13.35 -37.27 15.00
N ILE A 275 12.93 -38.05 14.02
CA ILE A 275 13.63 -39.28 13.60
C ILE A 275 15.07 -39.05 13.10
N PHE A 276 15.46 -37.81 12.83
CA PHE A 276 16.80 -37.39 12.39
C PHE A 276 17.64 -36.78 13.52
N GLY A 277 17.15 -36.81 14.77
CA GLY A 277 17.81 -36.20 15.92
C GLY A 277 17.73 -34.66 15.96
N ILE A 278 16.98 -34.04 15.06
CA ILE A 278 16.80 -32.59 15.02
C ILE A 278 15.71 -32.21 16.05
N PRO A 279 15.98 -31.25 16.94
CA PRO A 279 15.02 -30.83 17.95
C PRO A 279 13.81 -30.13 17.31
N LYS A 280 12.60 -30.66 17.53
CA LYS A 280 11.35 -29.99 17.20
C LYS A 280 10.81 -29.27 18.43
N TYR A 281 10.50 -27.98 18.29
CA TYR A 281 9.92 -27.15 19.36
C TYR A 281 8.42 -27.42 19.47
N LEU A 282 7.96 -27.93 20.61
CA LEU A 282 6.57 -28.35 20.81
C LEU A 282 5.72 -27.30 21.53
N SER A 283 6.28 -26.70 22.58
CA SER A 283 5.58 -25.75 23.44
C SER A 283 6.57 -24.89 24.21
N PRO A 284 6.16 -23.71 24.72
CA PRO A 284 7.03 -22.92 25.58
C PRO A 284 7.24 -23.62 26.93
N SER A 285 8.38 -23.33 27.54
CA SER A 285 8.72 -23.74 28.90
C SER A 285 8.35 -22.61 29.85
N GLY A 286 7.44 -22.88 30.80
CA GLY A 286 6.94 -21.88 31.74
C GLY A 286 6.07 -20.81 31.07
N SER A 287 6.25 -19.55 31.47
CA SER A 287 5.44 -18.40 31.01
C SER A 287 6.03 -17.66 29.80
N MET A 288 6.96 -18.27 29.06
CA MET A 288 7.60 -17.63 27.90
C MET A 288 6.76 -17.76 26.63
N ASP A 289 6.99 -16.88 25.67
CA ASP A 289 6.28 -16.92 24.38
C ASP A 289 6.80 -18.04 23.49
N PHE A 290 5.89 -18.81 22.91
CA PHE A 290 6.25 -19.88 21.97
C PHE A 290 7.03 -19.34 20.76
N CYS A 291 8.13 -19.98 20.41
CA CYS A 291 8.92 -19.68 19.22
C CYS A 291 9.34 -20.98 18.54
N ASP A 292 8.82 -21.21 17.33
CA ASP A 292 9.36 -22.24 16.44
C ASP A 292 10.66 -21.67 15.84
N PHE A 293 11.79 -22.16 16.34
CA PHE A 293 13.13 -21.68 16.01
C PHE A 293 13.88 -22.68 15.12
N ASN A 294 13.18 -23.18 14.11
CA ASN A 294 13.72 -24.01 13.03
C ASN A 294 13.95 -23.20 11.76
#